data_AF-A0A158NH98-F1
#
_entry.id   AF-A0A158NH98-F1
#
_cell.length_a   1.000
_cell.length_b   1.000
_cell.length_c   1.000
_cell.angle_alpha   90.00
_cell.angle_beta   90.00
_cell.angle_gamma   90.00
#
_symmetry.space_group_name_H-M   'P 1'
#
loop_
_entity.id
_entity.type
_entity.pdbx_description
1 polymer ?
#
loop_
_entity_poly.entity_id
_entity_poly.type
_entity_poly.pdbx_seq_one_letter_code
_entity_poly.pdbx_strand_id
1 'polypeptide(L)'
;MVLAERNSENVRNGRRSRGPSPNVQSDSSSEEEGVPAEKIRVGRDYQVVVPEFVPVNERRLDQCPDRALLVWSPTTDIPDQKLDEYIILAKEKYGYNGEQALGMLFWHKHNLERAVLDLANFTPFPDEWTVEDKVLFEQAFQFHGKSFHRIRQMMDVEQSNDTAESSQKGKASTGPGQAAK
;
A
#
# COMPACT_ATOMS: atom_id res chain seq x y z
N MET A 1 -3.92 46.31 9.02
CA MET A 1 -3.16 46.98 7.95
C MET A 1 -1.73 47.18 8.43
N VAL A 2 -0.78 46.46 7.86
CA VAL A 2 0.64 46.83 7.83
C VAL A 2 1.14 46.34 6.48
N LEU A 3 1.58 47.25 5.61
CA LEU A 3 2.13 46.97 4.30
C LEU A 3 3.66 47.04 4.39
N ALA A 4 4.35 46.08 3.79
CA ALA A 4 5.77 46.19 3.48
C ALA A 4 5.97 45.79 2.01
N GLU A 5 6.94 46.46 1.39
CA GLU A 5 7.03 46.78 -0.04
C GLU A 5 7.56 45.66 -0.95
N ARG A 6 7.47 45.94 -2.25
CA ARG A 6 7.76 45.10 -3.42
C ARG A 6 9.18 45.37 -3.96
N ASN A 7 10.02 44.34 -4.12
CA ASN A 7 11.09 44.25 -5.14
C ASN A 7 11.60 42.79 -5.22
N SER A 8 11.19 41.99 -6.20
CA SER A 8 11.84 41.72 -7.51
C SER A 8 12.90 40.61 -7.48
N GLU A 9 12.58 39.55 -8.23
CA GLU A 9 13.50 38.70 -8.99
C GLU A 9 14.75 38.18 -8.26
N ASN A 10 14.64 36.98 -7.68
CA ASN A 10 15.60 35.88 -7.85
C ASN A 10 15.29 34.72 -6.89
N VAL A 11 14.46 33.76 -7.35
CA VAL A 11 14.55 32.39 -6.83
C VAL A 11 14.77 31.47 -8.04
N ARG A 12 15.97 31.57 -8.60
CA ARG A 12 16.47 30.66 -9.62
C ARG A 12 16.51 29.25 -9.03
N ASN A 13 15.72 28.38 -9.66
CA ASN A 13 15.85 26.94 -9.82
C ASN A 13 16.74 26.21 -8.81
N GLY A 14 16.09 25.34 -8.03
CA GLY A 14 16.74 24.29 -7.26
C GLY A 14 17.85 23.61 -8.09
N ARG A 15 19.03 23.53 -7.48
CA ARG A 15 20.19 22.80 -7.98
C ARG A 15 19.76 21.40 -8.42
N ARG A 16 19.55 21.23 -9.72
CA ARG A 16 19.63 19.90 -10.34
C ARG A 16 21.06 19.44 -10.13
N SER A 17 21.24 18.29 -9.50
CA SER A 17 22.49 17.53 -9.50
C SER A 17 22.87 17.26 -10.95
N ARG A 18 23.59 18.21 -11.57
CA ARG A 18 24.21 18.03 -12.88
C ARG A 18 25.44 17.15 -12.65
N GLY A 19 25.19 15.86 -12.49
CA GLY A 19 26.20 14.86 -12.84
C GLY A 19 26.51 15.03 -14.34
N PRO A 20 27.77 14.86 -14.75
CA PRO A 20 28.14 14.94 -16.16
C PRO A 20 27.29 13.94 -16.97
N SER A 21 26.73 14.41 -18.09
CA SER A 21 26.01 13.55 -19.03
C SER A 21 26.99 12.53 -19.63
N PRO A 22 26.63 11.24 -19.78
CA PRO A 22 27.58 10.18 -20.13
C PRO A 22 27.93 10.15 -21.63
N ASN A 23 27.71 11.23 -22.37
CA ASN A 23 27.89 11.27 -23.82
C ASN A 23 29.21 11.91 -24.27
N VAL A 24 30.29 11.65 -23.54
CA VAL A 24 31.65 11.89 -24.03
C VAL A 24 32.30 10.52 -24.15
N GLN A 25 32.41 10.04 -25.39
CA GLN A 25 33.26 8.89 -25.72
C GLN A 25 34.67 9.19 -25.25
N SER A 26 35.13 8.45 -24.26
CA SER A 26 36.55 8.31 -23.92
C SER A 26 36.87 6.84 -24.01
N ASP A 27 37.50 6.46 -25.11
CA ASP A 27 38.14 5.16 -25.29
C ASP A 27 39.27 5.05 -24.27
N SER A 28 38.98 4.50 -23.09
CA SER A 28 40.00 4.12 -22.13
C SER A 28 39.74 2.67 -21.76
N SER A 29 40.39 1.79 -22.50
CA SER A 29 40.51 0.37 -22.17
C SER A 29 41.31 0.25 -20.87
N SER A 30 40.63 -0.06 -19.78
CA SER A 30 41.26 -0.56 -18.57
C SER A 30 40.56 -1.85 -18.21
N GLU A 31 41.30 -2.93 -18.43
CA GLU A 31 40.95 -4.32 -18.23
C GLU A 31 40.97 -4.60 -16.72
N GLU A 32 39.93 -4.15 -16.02
CA GLU A 32 39.73 -4.47 -14.61
C GLU A 32 38.77 -5.67 -14.55
N GLU A 33 39.35 -6.85 -14.33
CA GLU A 33 38.67 -8.13 -14.13
C GLU A 33 37.89 -8.10 -12.79
N GLY A 34 36.77 -7.38 -12.79
CA GLY A 34 35.77 -7.37 -11.73
C GLY A 34 34.41 -7.57 -12.39
N VAL A 35 33.61 -8.48 -11.84
CA VAL A 35 32.24 -8.84 -12.25
C VAL A 35 31.60 -7.70 -13.07
N PRO A 36 31.27 -7.89 -14.36
CA PRO A 36 30.83 -6.80 -15.22
C PRO A 36 29.64 -6.14 -14.53
N ALA A 37 29.85 -4.94 -13.99
CA ALA A 37 28.78 -4.17 -13.37
C ALA A 37 27.67 -4.11 -14.41
N GLU A 38 26.50 -4.67 -14.10
CA GLU A 38 25.38 -4.73 -15.03
C GLU A 38 25.10 -3.33 -15.56
N LYS A 39 25.57 -3.06 -16.78
CA LYS A 39 25.51 -1.74 -17.37
C LYS A 39 24.04 -1.45 -17.68
N ILE A 40 23.58 -0.24 -17.36
CA ILE A 40 22.23 0.20 -17.71
C ILE A 40 22.05 0.04 -19.22
N ARG A 41 21.07 -0.77 -19.61
CA ARG A 41 20.78 -1.08 -21.01
C ARG A 41 19.99 0.08 -21.62
N VAL A 42 20.40 0.51 -22.81
CA VAL A 42 19.81 1.65 -23.55
C VAL A 42 19.41 1.15 -24.93
N GLY A 43 18.19 1.48 -25.35
CA GLY A 43 17.65 1.08 -26.65
C GLY A 43 16.13 1.00 -26.63
N ARG A 44 15.53 0.79 -27.81
CA ARG A 44 14.08 0.72 -27.98
C ARG A 44 13.41 -0.36 -27.14
N ASP A 45 14.13 -1.44 -26.84
CA ASP A 45 13.64 -2.56 -26.03
C ASP A 45 13.75 -2.29 -24.51
N TYR A 46 14.43 -1.22 -24.12
CA TYR A 46 14.71 -0.86 -22.72
C TYR A 46 14.12 0.50 -22.30
N GLN A 47 13.66 1.30 -23.26
CA GLN A 47 13.14 2.65 -23.04
C GLN A 47 11.66 2.73 -23.42
N VAL A 48 10.89 3.48 -22.64
CA VAL A 48 9.49 3.81 -22.97
C VAL A 48 9.44 4.98 -23.95
N VAL A 49 8.46 4.95 -24.85
CA VAL A 49 8.13 6.13 -25.65
C VAL A 49 7.41 7.12 -24.74
N VAL A 50 7.97 8.32 -24.58
CA VAL A 50 7.37 9.38 -23.76
C VAL A 50 6.14 9.91 -24.48
N PRO A 51 4.93 9.78 -23.91
CA PRO A 51 3.72 10.33 -24.50
C PRO A 51 3.78 11.86 -24.57
N GLU A 52 3.06 12.46 -25.52
CA GLU A 52 2.91 13.90 -25.58
C GLU A 52 2.17 14.44 -24.35
N PHE A 53 2.52 15.66 -23.96
CA PHE A 53 1.89 16.32 -22.82
C PHE A 53 0.45 16.73 -23.17
N VAL A 54 -0.52 16.23 -22.40
CA VAL A 54 -1.93 16.61 -22.52
C VAL A 54 -2.30 17.66 -21.46
N PRO A 55 -2.69 18.88 -21.85
CA PRO A 55 -3.18 19.92 -20.94
C PRO A 55 -4.39 19.44 -20.12
N VAL A 56 -4.54 19.93 -18.88
CA VAL A 56 -5.59 19.49 -17.94
C VAL A 56 -6.99 19.55 -18.56
N ASN A 57 -7.28 20.59 -19.33
CA ASN A 57 -8.59 20.83 -19.96
C ASN A 57 -8.92 19.80 -21.07
N GLU A 58 -7.89 19.15 -21.63
CA GLU A 58 -8.01 18.17 -22.71
C GLU A 58 -7.92 16.73 -22.19
N ARG A 59 -7.61 16.53 -20.90
CA ARG A 59 -7.54 15.20 -20.29
C ARG A 59 -8.93 14.60 -20.22
N ARG A 60 -9.11 13.46 -20.86
CA ARG A 60 -10.35 12.68 -20.81
C ARG A 60 -10.27 11.60 -19.73
N LEU A 61 -10.18 12.04 -18.48
CA LEU A 61 -10.13 11.14 -17.31
C LEU A 61 -11.37 10.25 -17.22
N ASP A 62 -12.48 10.69 -17.81
CA ASP A 62 -13.72 9.93 -17.96
C ASP A 62 -13.60 8.75 -18.95
N GLN A 63 -12.62 8.77 -19.85
CA GLN A 63 -12.45 7.70 -20.85
C GLN A 63 -11.35 6.70 -20.45
N CYS A 64 -10.67 6.93 -19.32
CA CYS A 64 -9.71 5.97 -18.78
C CYS A 64 -10.47 4.73 -18.25
N PRO A 65 -10.20 3.52 -18.78
CA PRO A 65 -10.85 2.29 -18.32
C PRO A 65 -10.37 1.87 -16.93
N ASP A 66 -9.15 2.26 -16.56
CA ASP A 66 -8.54 1.94 -15.28
C ASP A 66 -8.85 3.04 -14.25
N ARG A 67 -10.10 3.08 -13.78
CA ARG A 67 -10.49 4.03 -12.73
C ARG A 67 -10.31 3.38 -11.37
N ALA A 68 -9.50 4.02 -10.54
CA ALA A 68 -9.48 3.69 -9.12
C ALA A 68 -10.88 3.90 -8.51
N LEU A 69 -11.33 2.92 -7.72
CA LEU A 69 -12.55 3.05 -6.93
C LEU A 69 -12.23 3.85 -5.66
N LEU A 70 -12.92 4.97 -5.46
CA LEU A 70 -12.81 5.73 -4.21
C LEU A 70 -13.48 4.94 -3.08
N VAL A 71 -12.69 4.42 -2.15
CA VAL A 71 -13.16 3.60 -1.01
C VAL A 71 -13.23 4.38 0.31
N TRP A 72 -12.53 5.51 0.42
CA TRP A 72 -12.54 6.36 1.60
C TRP A 72 -12.15 7.79 1.24
N SER A 73 -12.73 8.78 1.92
CA SER A 73 -12.24 10.16 1.92
C SER A 73 -12.22 10.71 3.35
N PRO A 74 -11.27 11.60 3.70
CA PRO A 74 -11.29 12.29 4.98
C PRO A 74 -12.55 13.13 5.18
N THR A 75 -12.94 13.37 6.43
CA THR A 75 -14.00 14.31 6.83
C THR A 75 -13.56 15.07 8.07
N THR A 76 -14.04 16.31 8.23
CA THR A 76 -13.86 17.12 9.44
C THR A 76 -15.12 17.13 10.32
N ASP A 77 -16.21 16.51 9.87
CA ASP A 77 -17.52 16.57 10.53
C ASP A 77 -17.61 15.61 11.72
N ILE A 78 -16.74 14.61 11.77
CA ILE A 78 -16.66 13.64 12.84
C ILE A 78 -15.41 13.93 13.67
N PRO A 79 -15.51 14.13 14.99
CA PRO A 79 -14.33 14.19 15.85
C PRO A 79 -13.68 12.81 15.96
N ASP A 80 -12.34 12.77 15.93
CA ASP A 80 -11.55 11.51 15.94
C ASP A 80 -11.99 10.52 17.02
N GLN A 81 -12.28 11.00 18.23
CA GLN A 81 -12.75 10.15 19.33
C GLN A 81 -14.02 9.36 18.98
N LYS A 82 -15.01 9.99 18.32
CA LYS A 82 -16.24 9.30 17.93
C LYS A 82 -16.01 8.34 16.76
N LEU A 83 -15.07 8.66 15.89
CA LEU A 83 -14.66 7.76 14.81
C LEU A 83 -14.01 6.50 15.38
N ASP A 84 -13.11 6.66 16.36
CA ASP A 84 -12.47 5.54 17.06
C ASP A 84 -13.49 4.67 17.79
N GLU A 85 -14.42 5.29 18.52
CA GLU A 85 -15.52 4.57 19.20
C GLU A 85 -16.35 3.74 18.21
N TYR A 86 -16.64 4.29 17.02
CA TYR A 86 -17.34 3.57 15.95
C TYR A 86 -16.51 2.39 15.40
N ILE A 87 -15.21 2.58 15.15
CA ILE A 87 -14.34 1.50 14.65
C ILE A 87 -14.23 0.38 15.68
N ILE A 88 -14.08 0.71 16.96
CA ILE A 88 -14.05 -0.26 18.06
C ILE A 88 -15.37 -1.04 18.12
N LEU A 89 -16.51 -0.34 18.06
CA LEU A 89 -17.83 -0.96 18.06
C LEU A 89 -17.99 -1.94 16.88
N ALA A 90 -17.65 -1.51 15.66
CA ALA A 90 -17.74 -2.33 14.46
C ALA A 90 -16.88 -3.61 14.56
N LYS A 91 -15.67 -3.48 15.11
CA LYS A 91 -14.74 -4.59 15.30
C LYS A 91 -15.20 -5.57 16.37
N GLU A 92 -15.53 -5.09 17.57
CA GLU A 92 -15.82 -5.96 18.72
C GLU A 92 -17.20 -6.60 18.65
N LYS A 93 -18.22 -5.87 18.16
CA LYS A 93 -19.60 -6.37 18.10
C LYS A 93 -19.90 -7.15 16.82
N TYR A 94 -19.29 -6.75 15.71
CA TYR A 94 -19.69 -7.22 14.38
C TYR A 94 -18.55 -7.83 13.55
N GLY A 95 -17.32 -7.88 14.09
CA GLY A 95 -16.19 -8.56 13.45
C GLY A 95 -15.57 -7.82 12.27
N TYR A 96 -15.88 -6.54 12.06
CA TYR A 96 -15.30 -5.75 10.97
C TYR A 96 -13.80 -5.49 11.22
N ASN A 97 -13.00 -5.49 10.16
CA ASN A 97 -11.69 -4.86 10.18
C ASN A 97 -11.81 -3.33 10.05
N GLY A 98 -10.71 -2.60 10.27
CA GLY A 98 -10.73 -1.13 10.28
C GLY A 98 -11.12 -0.57 8.91
N GLU A 99 -10.60 -1.15 7.84
CA GLU A 99 -10.83 -0.74 6.46
C GLU A 99 -12.28 -0.94 6.03
N GLN A 100 -12.89 -2.06 6.42
CA GLN A 100 -14.31 -2.37 6.19
C GLN A 100 -15.19 -1.39 6.96
N ALA A 101 -14.88 -1.12 8.23
CA ALA A 101 -15.64 -0.16 9.04
C ALA A 101 -15.60 1.24 8.40
N LEU A 102 -14.43 1.68 7.95
CA LEU A 102 -14.26 2.94 7.23
C LEU A 102 -14.99 2.96 5.88
N GLY A 103 -14.89 1.89 5.09
CA GLY A 103 -15.59 1.77 3.82
C GLY A 103 -17.11 1.85 3.99
N MET A 104 -17.64 1.20 5.02
CA MET A 104 -19.06 1.24 5.35
C MET A 104 -19.50 2.62 5.85
N LEU A 105 -18.68 3.30 6.66
CA LEU A 105 -18.93 4.69 7.05
C LEU A 105 -18.92 5.65 5.84
N PHE A 106 -17.99 5.48 4.91
CA PHE A 106 -17.92 6.27 3.68
C PHE A 106 -19.13 6.04 2.77
N TRP A 107 -19.64 4.82 2.71
CA TRP A 107 -20.87 4.47 2.01
C TRP A 107 -22.05 5.34 2.49
N HIS A 108 -22.14 5.55 3.81
CA HIS A 108 -23.15 6.41 4.44
C HIS A 108 -22.79 7.90 4.46
N LYS A 109 -21.81 8.34 3.66
CA LYS A 109 -21.37 9.74 3.58
C LYS A 109 -20.95 10.29 4.95
N HIS A 110 -20.22 9.48 5.71
CA HIS A 110 -19.72 9.85 7.05
C HIS A 110 -20.83 10.07 8.09
N ASN A 111 -22.02 9.52 7.87
CA ASN A 111 -23.07 9.52 8.88
C ASN A 111 -22.90 8.31 9.82
N LEU A 112 -22.42 8.57 11.04
CA LEU A 112 -22.18 7.53 12.05
C LEU A 112 -23.46 6.76 12.42
N GLU A 113 -24.59 7.44 12.61
CA GLU A 113 -25.83 6.79 13.05
C GLU A 113 -26.33 5.79 12.01
N ARG A 114 -26.34 6.17 10.73
CA ARG A 114 -26.74 5.29 9.63
C ARG A 114 -25.77 4.11 9.48
N ALA A 115 -24.47 4.38 9.55
CA ALA A 115 -23.46 3.35 9.50
C ALA A 115 -23.67 2.32 10.62
N VAL A 116 -23.84 2.76 11.88
CA VAL A 116 -24.04 1.84 13.01
C VAL A 116 -25.28 0.95 12.83
N LEU A 117 -26.38 1.49 12.30
CA LEU A 117 -27.60 0.71 12.06
C LEU A 117 -27.40 -0.41 11.02
N ASP A 118 -26.56 -0.17 10.02
CA ASP A 118 -26.32 -1.14 8.94
C ASP A 118 -25.17 -2.11 9.23
N LEU A 119 -24.39 -1.93 10.31
CA LEU A 119 -23.33 -2.87 10.69
C LEU A 119 -23.81 -4.32 10.82
N ALA A 120 -24.99 -4.52 11.42
CA ALA A 120 -25.59 -5.84 11.62
C ALA A 120 -26.09 -6.49 10.31
N ASN A 121 -26.42 -5.68 9.31
CA ASN A 121 -26.98 -6.15 8.03
C ASN A 121 -25.88 -6.66 7.08
N PHE A 122 -24.64 -6.18 7.27
CA PHE A 122 -23.51 -6.46 6.39
C PHE A 122 -22.33 -7.10 7.13
N THR A 123 -22.60 -7.84 8.22
CA THR A 123 -21.55 -8.49 9.01
C THR A 123 -20.65 -9.37 8.13
N PRO A 124 -19.34 -9.12 8.08
CA PRO A 124 -18.43 -9.92 7.30
C PRO A 124 -18.44 -11.36 7.81
N PHE A 125 -18.24 -12.31 6.88
CA PHE A 125 -18.02 -13.69 7.28
C PHE A 125 -16.75 -13.76 8.14
N PRO A 126 -16.78 -14.49 9.27
CA PRO A 126 -15.61 -14.63 10.12
C PRO A 126 -14.45 -15.25 9.34
N ASP A 127 -13.22 -14.83 9.63
CA ASP A 127 -11.99 -15.39 9.05
C ASP A 127 -12.07 -16.93 9.09
N GLU A 128 -12.00 -17.57 7.93
CA GLU A 128 -12.23 -19.01 7.74
C GLU A 128 -11.13 -19.91 8.35
N TRP A 129 -10.08 -19.31 8.92
CA TRP A 129 -8.98 -20.06 9.52
C TRP A 129 -9.31 -20.48 10.95
N THR A 130 -9.49 -21.78 11.09
CA THR A 130 -9.62 -22.42 12.40
C THR A 130 -8.32 -22.32 13.19
N VAL A 131 -8.38 -22.59 14.50
CA VAL A 131 -7.17 -22.63 15.33
C VAL A 131 -6.25 -23.75 14.85
N GLU A 132 -6.85 -24.85 14.40
CA GLU A 132 -6.20 -26.01 13.81
C GLU A 132 -5.43 -25.62 12.55
N ASP A 133 -6.04 -24.85 11.63
CA ASP A 133 -5.37 -24.37 10.40
C ASP A 133 -4.18 -23.47 10.71
N LYS A 134 -4.30 -22.60 11.72
CA LYS A 134 -3.22 -21.71 12.16
C LYS A 134 -2.04 -22.51 12.72
N VAL A 135 -2.31 -23.54 13.52
CA VAL A 135 -1.27 -24.43 14.07
C VAL A 135 -0.62 -25.25 12.95
N LEU A 136 -1.41 -25.78 12.02
CA LEU A 136 -0.91 -26.55 10.88
C LEU A 136 -0.01 -25.70 9.99
N PHE A 137 -0.40 -24.45 9.72
CA PHE A 137 0.43 -23.49 9.00
C PHE A 137 1.74 -23.20 9.73
N GLU A 138 1.71 -22.95 11.03
CA GLU A 138 2.91 -22.66 11.82
C GLU A 138 3.89 -23.85 11.79
N GLN A 139 3.39 -25.08 11.93
CA GLN A 139 4.21 -26.29 11.82
C GLN A 139 4.80 -26.47 10.43
N ALA A 140 3.98 -26.29 9.39
CA ALA A 140 4.43 -26.37 8.00
C ALA A 140 5.44 -25.26 7.68
N PHE A 141 5.27 -24.06 8.22
CA PHE A 141 6.20 -22.94 8.08
C PHE A 141 7.53 -23.21 8.77
N GLN A 142 7.53 -23.80 9.96
CA GLN A 142 8.77 -24.21 10.63
C GLN A 142 9.55 -25.26 9.84
N PHE A 143 8.85 -26.18 9.17
CA PHE A 143 9.48 -27.28 8.43
C PHE A 143 9.87 -26.91 6.99
N HIS A 144 9.10 -26.06 6.32
CA HIS A 144 9.28 -25.71 4.90
C HIS A 144 9.68 -24.25 4.64
N GLY A 145 9.75 -23.42 5.68
CA GLY A 145 10.10 -22.00 5.57
C GLY A 145 9.12 -21.23 4.68
N LYS A 146 9.63 -20.34 3.83
CA LYS A 146 8.80 -19.51 2.93
C LYS A 146 8.33 -20.24 1.66
N SER A 147 8.46 -21.56 1.60
CA SER A 147 7.97 -22.35 0.47
C SER A 147 6.46 -22.57 0.58
N PHE A 148 5.68 -21.54 0.28
CA PHE A 148 4.22 -21.57 0.39
C PHE A 148 3.57 -22.65 -0.48
N HIS A 149 4.16 -22.97 -1.64
CA HIS A 149 3.73 -24.08 -2.48
C HIS A 149 3.79 -25.42 -1.73
N ARG A 150 4.79 -25.60 -0.87
CA ARG A 150 5.00 -26.83 -0.09
C ARG A 150 4.16 -26.84 1.19
N ILE A 151 3.97 -25.68 1.82
CA ILE A 151 3.03 -25.52 2.95
C ILE A 151 1.60 -25.85 2.51
N ARG A 152 1.18 -25.34 1.34
CA ARG A 152 -0.15 -25.59 0.76
C ARG A 152 -0.40 -27.07 0.42
N GLN A 153 0.63 -27.88 0.24
CA GLN A 153 0.48 -29.33 0.02
C GLN A 153 0.27 -30.11 1.33
N MET A 154 0.61 -29.54 2.50
CA MET A 154 0.39 -30.15 3.80
C MET A 154 -0.94 -29.73 4.45
N MET A 155 -1.41 -28.55 4.08
CA MET A 155 -2.73 -28.06 4.46
C MET A 155 -3.65 -28.47 3.31
N ASP A 156 -4.46 -29.52 3.45
CA ASP A 156 -5.44 -30.00 2.45
C ASP A 156 -6.58 -28.97 2.25
N VAL A 157 -6.22 -27.75 1.89
CA VAL A 157 -7.12 -26.63 1.70
C VAL A 157 -7.50 -26.60 0.23
N GLU A 158 -8.52 -27.39 -0.12
CA GLU A 158 -9.39 -26.97 -1.21
C GLU A 158 -9.96 -25.61 -0.82
N GLN A 159 -9.56 -24.58 -1.56
CA GLN A 159 -9.97 -23.17 -1.44
C GLN A 159 -9.20 -22.31 -0.42
N SER A 160 -8.15 -21.62 -0.86
CA SER A 160 -7.93 -20.18 -0.61
C SER A 160 -6.57 -19.74 -1.13
N ASN A 161 -6.51 -18.54 -1.70
CA ASN A 161 -5.29 -17.89 -2.19
C ASN A 161 -4.57 -17.09 -1.08
N ASP A 162 -4.91 -17.32 0.19
CA ASP A 162 -4.62 -16.41 1.30
C ASP A 162 -3.44 -16.79 2.20
N THR A 163 -2.65 -17.79 1.81
CA THR A 163 -1.52 -18.26 2.62
C THR A 163 -0.44 -17.18 2.84
N ALA A 164 -0.30 -16.23 1.91
CA ALA A 164 0.70 -15.16 2.01
C ALA A 164 0.26 -13.98 2.90
N GLU A 165 -1.03 -13.63 2.90
CA GLU A 165 -1.57 -12.48 3.66
C GLU A 165 -1.52 -12.74 5.17
N SER A 166 -1.83 -13.97 5.59
CA SER A 166 -1.79 -14.41 6.99
C SER A 166 -0.38 -14.31 7.61
N SER A 167 0.68 -14.60 6.82
CA SER A 167 2.07 -14.53 7.29
C SER A 167 2.53 -13.10 7.63
N GLN A 168 1.94 -12.07 7.00
CA GLN A 168 2.24 -10.67 7.32
C GLN A 168 1.50 -10.20 8.58
N LYS A 169 0.26 -10.64 8.79
CA LYS A 169 -0.59 -10.23 9.93
C LYS A 169 -0.03 -10.73 11.28
N GLY A 170 0.56 -11.93 11.32
CA GLY A 170 1.18 -12.48 12.54
C GLY A 170 2.43 -11.74 13.04
N LYS A 171 3.08 -10.92 12.19
CA LYS A 171 4.27 -10.15 12.60
C LYS A 171 3.93 -8.80 13.24
N ALA A 172 2.73 -8.27 13.02
CA ALA A 172 2.32 -6.96 13.54
C ALA A 172 1.87 -7.02 15.02
N SER A 173 1.56 -8.20 15.57
CA SER A 173 1.09 -8.37 16.95
C SER A 173 2.19 -8.57 18.00
N THR A 174 3.45 -8.76 17.59
CA THR A 174 4.56 -8.96 18.53
C THR A 174 5.34 -7.65 18.67
N GLY A 175 4.85 -6.75 19.52
CA GLY A 175 5.62 -5.59 19.98
C GLY A 175 6.89 -6.02 20.73
N PRO A 176 7.94 -5.16 20.80
CA PRO A 176 9.19 -5.52 21.44
C PRO A 176 9.01 -5.60 22.96
N GLY A 177 8.77 -6.81 23.45
CA GLY A 177 8.79 -7.14 24.87
C GLY A 177 10.22 -7.03 25.41
N GLN A 178 10.34 -6.21 26.45
CA GLN A 178 11.51 -5.95 27.29
C GLN A 178 12.44 -7.16 27.47
N ALA A 179 13.71 -6.98 27.11
CA ALA A 179 14.80 -7.81 27.56
C ALA A 179 15.68 -7.00 28.53
N ALA A 180 15.75 -7.46 29.78
CA ALA A 180 16.95 -7.62 30.61
C ALA A 180 16.61 -7.40 32.10
N LYS A 181 16.65 -8.48 32.86
CA LYS A 181 17.13 -8.46 34.24
C LYS A 181 18.66 -8.55 34.21
#